data_AF-A0A943BHR7-F1
#
_entry.id   AF-A0A943BHR7-F1
#
_cell.length_a   1.000
_cell.length_b   1.000
_cell.length_c   1.000
_cell.angle_alpha   90.00
_cell.angle_beta   90.00
_cell.angle_gamma   90.00
#
_symmetry.space_group_name_H-M   'P 1'
#
loop_
_entity.id
_entity.type
_entity.pdbx_description
1 polymer ?
#
loop_
_entity_poly.entity_id
_entity_poly.type
_entity_poly.pdbx_seq_one_letter_code
_entity_poly.pdbx_strand_id
1 'polypeptide(L)'
;MQISEELCLKFPAVLRDKLLKKEIEFPDTTKFEYEKMFTYRAVARSPEDNKEVTLEDFRSYYELGKFPKRRPRGMNTDILKDPQYYGVSSFLNKEIVEQKMKFPSPTKKMAAGYVYSAGGPQNTVDQHVCWWLYEGADVSGFKII
;
A
#
# COMPACT_ATOMS: atom_id res chain seq x y z
N MET A 1 -3.50 11.37 13.29
CA MET A 1 -4.93 11.17 13.62
C MET A 1 -5.16 9.85 14.36
N GLN A 2 -5.87 9.91 15.49
CA GLN A 2 -6.29 8.74 16.26
C GLN A 2 -7.63 8.20 15.71
N ILE A 3 -7.71 6.88 15.51
CA ILE A 3 -8.90 6.20 14.98
C ILE A 3 -9.65 5.46 16.10
N SER A 4 -10.94 5.20 15.89
CA SER A 4 -11.74 4.43 16.86
C SER A 4 -11.31 2.96 16.91
N GLU A 5 -11.48 2.34 18.08
CA GLU A 5 -11.14 0.91 18.28
C GLU A 5 -11.90 -0.01 17.33
N GLU A 6 -13.16 0.33 17.04
CA GLU A 6 -14.00 -0.41 16.08
C GLU A 6 -13.42 -0.41 14.66
N LEU A 7 -12.80 0.70 14.23
CA LEU A 7 -12.11 0.77 12.95
C LEU A 7 -10.80 -0.04 12.98
N CYS A 8 -10.07 -0.01 14.10
CA CYS A 8 -8.87 -0.82 14.28
C CYS A 8 -9.15 -2.32 14.06
N LEU A 9 -10.31 -2.82 14.51
CA LEU A 9 -10.70 -4.22 14.38
C LEU A 9 -10.82 -4.72 12.94
N LYS A 10 -11.04 -3.81 11.97
CA LYS A 10 -11.15 -4.14 10.54
C LYS A 10 -9.80 -4.38 9.87
N PHE A 11 -8.69 -3.96 10.48
CA PHE A 11 -7.36 -4.14 9.92
C PHE A 11 -6.76 -5.50 10.27
N PRO A 12 -5.79 -5.99 9.48
CA PRO A 12 -5.00 -7.16 9.82
C PRO A 12 -4.38 -7.05 11.22
N ALA A 13 -4.25 -8.20 11.91
CA ALA A 13 -3.87 -8.26 13.32
C ALA A 13 -2.64 -7.41 13.70
N VAL A 14 -1.62 -7.37 12.82
CA VAL A 14 -0.40 -6.59 13.06
C VAL A 14 -0.67 -5.09 13.03
N LEU A 15 -1.35 -4.59 11.99
CA LEU A 15 -1.64 -3.17 11.83
C LEU A 15 -2.59 -2.70 12.94
N ARG A 16 -3.60 -3.51 13.25
CA ARG A 16 -4.53 -3.31 14.35
C ARG A 16 -3.82 -3.15 15.70
N ASP A 17 -2.95 -4.09 16.06
CA ASP A 17 -2.26 -4.09 17.35
C ASP A 17 -1.39 -2.83 17.51
N LYS A 18 -0.72 -2.41 16.43
CA LYS A 18 0.11 -1.20 16.42
C LYS A 18 -0.68 0.09 16.56
N LEU A 19 -1.84 0.17 15.92
CA LEU A 19 -2.75 1.32 16.04
C LEU A 19 -3.35 1.40 17.45
N LEU A 20 -3.77 0.27 18.02
CA LEU A 20 -4.32 0.21 19.38
C LEU A 20 -3.28 0.55 20.46
N LYS A 21 -2.04 0.07 20.29
CA LYS A 21 -0.92 0.38 21.18
C LYS A 21 -0.33 1.78 20.98
N LYS A 22 -0.84 2.55 20.01
CA LYS A 22 -0.31 3.87 19.62
C LYS A 22 1.18 3.84 19.26
N GLU A 23 1.65 2.72 18.72
CA GLU A 23 3.00 2.62 18.15
C GLU A 23 3.10 3.35 16.83
N ILE A 24 1.98 3.42 16.09
CA ILE A 24 1.84 4.15 14.84
C ILE A 24 0.56 4.98 14.88
N GLU A 25 0.55 6.07 14.13
CA GLU A 25 -0.64 6.89 13.90
C GLU A 25 -0.76 7.18 12.41
N PHE A 26 -1.99 7.20 11.91
CA PHE A 26 -2.20 7.60 10.52
C PHE A 26 -1.96 9.11 10.35
N PRO A 27 -1.43 9.56 9.19
CA PRO A 27 -1.33 10.97 8.88
C PRO A 27 -2.70 11.66 8.95
N ASP A 28 -2.74 12.94 9.33
CA ASP A 28 -4.00 13.69 9.43
C ASP A 28 -4.70 13.90 8.08
N THR A 29 -3.98 13.69 6.98
CA THR A 29 -4.48 13.72 5.60
C THR A 29 -5.17 12.41 5.17
N THR A 30 -5.23 11.40 6.05
CA THR A 30 -5.84 10.10 5.77
C THR A 30 -7.35 10.23 5.59
N LYS A 31 -7.87 9.68 4.49
CA LYS A 31 -9.29 9.67 4.15
C LYS A 31 -9.87 8.27 4.33
N PHE A 32 -10.93 8.18 5.12
CA PHE A 32 -11.72 6.95 5.33
C PHE A 32 -12.88 6.86 4.33
N GLU A 33 -13.45 8.01 3.99
CA GLU A 33 -14.50 8.15 2.98
C GLU A 33 -13.95 8.94 1.79
N TYR A 34 -13.98 8.33 0.62
CA TYR A 34 -13.47 8.90 -0.62
C TYR A 34 -14.05 8.16 -1.82
N GLU A 35 -14.14 8.85 -2.95
CA GLU A 35 -14.54 8.24 -4.21
C GLU A 35 -13.46 7.30 -4.74
N LYS A 36 -13.86 6.29 -5.51
CA LYS A 36 -12.91 5.35 -6.12
C LYS A 36 -11.89 6.10 -6.98
N MET A 37 -10.61 5.83 -6.76
CA MET A 37 -9.50 6.45 -7.51
C MET A 37 -8.84 5.40 -8.38
N PHE A 38 -8.67 5.69 -9.67
CA PHE A 38 -7.91 4.83 -10.56
C PHE A 38 -6.42 4.99 -10.28
N THR A 39 -5.73 3.88 -10.06
CA THR A 39 -4.32 3.87 -9.68
C THR A 39 -3.56 2.78 -10.42
N TYR A 40 -2.25 2.99 -10.51
CA TYR A 40 -1.27 2.10 -11.10
C TYR A 40 -0.29 1.66 -10.03
N ARG A 41 0.14 0.41 -10.11
CA ARG A 41 1.13 -0.15 -9.19
C ARG A 41 2.02 -1.15 -9.91
N ALA A 42 3.20 -1.37 -9.36
CA ALA A 42 4.05 -2.48 -9.78
C ALA A 42 3.77 -3.69 -8.90
N VAL A 43 3.59 -4.84 -9.54
CA VAL A 43 3.45 -6.14 -8.88
C VAL A 43 4.66 -6.99 -9.24
N ALA A 44 5.20 -7.72 -8.26
CA ALA A 44 6.36 -8.57 -8.48
C ALA A 44 5.90 -9.89 -9.09
N ARG A 45 6.19 -10.10 -10.37
CA ARG A 45 5.74 -11.25 -11.15
C ARG A 45 6.84 -11.67 -12.12
N SER A 46 6.94 -12.98 -12.33
CA SER A 46 7.78 -13.55 -13.38
C SER A 46 7.23 -13.14 -14.76
N PRO A 47 8.06 -13.10 -15.81
CA PRO A 47 7.61 -12.69 -17.14
C PRO A 47 6.52 -13.62 -17.70
N GLU A 48 6.58 -14.90 -17.34
CA GLU A 48 5.64 -15.95 -17.75
C GLU A 48 4.36 -15.98 -16.90
N ASP A 49 4.32 -15.29 -15.76
CA ASP A 49 3.18 -15.31 -14.85
C ASP A 49 2.17 -14.23 -15.24
N ASN A 50 1.14 -14.63 -16.00
CA ASN A 50 0.01 -13.79 -16.42
C ASN A 50 -1.25 -14.07 -15.59
N LYS A 51 -1.11 -14.58 -14.36
CA LYS A 51 -2.26 -14.80 -13.48
C LYS A 51 -2.91 -13.47 -13.11
N GLU A 52 -4.17 -13.57 -12.71
CA GLU A 52 -4.92 -12.43 -12.19
C GLU A 52 -4.27 -11.88 -10.92
N VAL A 53 -4.55 -10.60 -10.65
CA VAL A 53 -4.03 -9.91 -9.48
C VAL A 53 -4.73 -10.45 -8.25
N THR A 54 -3.93 -10.78 -7.23
CA THR A 54 -4.41 -11.39 -5.98
C THR A 54 -4.00 -10.53 -4.79
N LEU A 55 -4.51 -10.85 -3.61
CA LEU A 55 -4.10 -10.20 -2.36
C LEU A 55 -2.60 -10.34 -2.07
N GLU A 56 -1.94 -11.38 -2.59
CA GLU A 56 -0.49 -11.54 -2.43
C GLU A 56 0.30 -10.42 -3.13
N ASP A 57 -0.21 -9.92 -4.25
CA ASP A 57 0.36 -8.76 -4.94
C ASP A 57 0.20 -7.49 -4.12
N PHE A 58 -0.77 -7.45 -3.21
CA PHE A 58 -1.10 -6.33 -2.35
C PHE A 58 -0.43 -6.35 -0.98
N ARG A 59 0.52 -7.26 -0.75
CA ARG A 59 1.31 -7.25 0.48
C ARG A 59 2.09 -5.94 0.64
N SER A 60 1.97 -5.35 1.82
CA SER A 60 2.75 -4.20 2.28
C SER A 60 4.24 -4.53 2.39
N TYR A 61 5.09 -3.52 2.56
CA TYR A 61 6.53 -3.77 2.76
C TYR A 61 6.83 -4.55 4.03
N TYR A 62 6.03 -4.34 5.08
CA TYR A 62 6.08 -5.16 6.29
C TYR A 62 5.85 -6.65 5.98
N GLU A 63 4.75 -6.97 5.27
CA GLU A 63 4.40 -8.36 4.93
C GLU A 63 5.39 -9.02 3.97
N LEU A 64 6.05 -8.23 3.13
CA LEU A 64 7.12 -8.70 2.24
C LEU A 64 8.47 -8.85 2.95
N GLY A 65 8.57 -8.52 4.25
CA GLY A 65 9.83 -8.52 5.00
C GLY A 65 10.88 -7.57 4.42
N LYS A 66 10.44 -6.56 3.64
CA LYS A 66 11.35 -5.62 2.99
C LYS A 66 11.72 -4.54 3.98
N PHE A 67 12.98 -4.50 4.36
CA PHE A 67 13.55 -3.35 5.04
C PHE A 67 14.30 -2.50 4.02
N PRO A 68 14.17 -1.15 4.03
CA PRO A 68 14.95 -0.30 3.15
C PRO A 68 16.45 -0.56 3.38
N LYS A 69 17.10 -1.14 2.37
CA LYS A 69 18.50 -1.61 2.42
C LYS A 69 19.53 -0.50 2.67
N ARG A 70 19.14 0.77 2.52
CA ARG A 70 19.98 1.93 2.83
C ARG A 70 19.22 2.81 3.81
N ARG A 71 19.54 2.68 5.10
CA ARG A 71 19.31 3.79 6.03
C ARG A 71 20.22 4.93 5.55
N PRO A 72 19.70 6.10 5.17
CA PRO A 72 20.56 7.27 4.99
C PRO A 72 21.30 7.49 6.31
N ARG A 73 22.62 7.66 6.29
CA ARG A 73 23.38 7.98 7.51
C ARG A 73 22.77 9.26 8.13
N GLY A 74 22.39 9.19 9.40
CA GLY A 74 21.82 10.32 10.14
C GLY A 74 20.29 10.38 10.21
N MET A 75 19.56 9.49 9.52
CA MET A 75 18.09 9.44 9.62
C MET A 75 17.68 8.37 10.63
N ASN A 76 17.39 8.81 11.87
CA ASN A 76 16.96 7.96 12.97
C ASN A 76 15.42 7.83 12.99
N THR A 77 14.83 7.45 11.86
CA THR A 77 13.38 7.22 11.78
C THR A 77 13.12 5.73 11.93
N ASP A 78 12.45 5.35 13.02
CA ASP A 78 11.96 3.98 13.22
C ASP A 78 10.95 3.65 12.11
N ILE A 79 11.35 2.88 11.11
CA ILE A 79 10.47 2.45 10.00
C ILE A 79 9.25 1.69 10.52
N LEU A 80 9.40 1.00 11.66
CA LEU A 80 8.30 0.30 12.32
C LEU A 80 7.23 1.26 12.87
N LYS A 81 7.56 2.54 13.04
CA LYS A 81 6.62 3.60 13.44
C LYS A 81 5.95 4.28 12.24
N ASP A 82 6.46 4.04 11.01
CA ASP A 82 5.90 4.63 9.81
C ASP A 82 4.64 3.87 9.37
N PRO A 83 3.46 4.50 9.35
CA PRO A 83 2.23 3.84 8.91
C PRO A 83 2.32 3.40 7.45
N GLN A 84 3.03 4.13 6.58
CA GLN A 84 3.16 3.77 5.16
C GLN A 84 3.87 2.42 4.96
N TYR A 85 4.66 1.98 5.94
CA TYR A 85 5.33 0.69 5.92
C TYR A 85 4.36 -0.51 5.93
N TYR A 86 3.19 -0.30 6.53
CA TYR A 86 2.10 -1.28 6.62
C TYR A 86 1.02 -1.06 5.54
N GLY A 87 1.16 -0.01 4.73
CA GLY A 87 0.25 0.31 3.64
C GLY A 87 0.71 -0.25 2.30
N VAL A 88 -0.22 -0.27 1.37
CA VAL A 88 0.00 -0.63 -0.02
C VAL A 88 0.24 0.61 -0.84
N SER A 89 1.34 0.64 -1.58
CA SER A 89 1.71 1.80 -2.40
C SER A 89 1.21 1.66 -3.83
N SER A 90 0.45 2.66 -4.27
CA SER A 90 0.00 2.84 -5.65
C SER A 90 0.25 4.28 -6.10
N PHE A 91 0.07 4.57 -7.40
CA PHE A 91 0.31 5.87 -7.99
C PHE A 91 -0.81 6.29 -8.93
N LEU A 92 -1.10 7.59 -9.01
CA LEU A 92 -2.13 8.11 -9.92
C LEU A 92 -1.70 8.13 -11.39
N ASN A 93 -0.40 8.28 -11.66
CA ASN A 93 0.15 8.29 -13.01
C ASN A 93 1.03 7.04 -13.27
N LYS A 94 0.77 6.36 -14.39
CA LYS A 94 1.54 5.23 -14.91
C LYS A 94 3.02 5.57 -15.09
N GLU A 95 3.34 6.75 -15.64
CA GLU A 95 4.71 7.15 -15.95
C GLU A 95 5.61 7.20 -14.71
N ILE A 96 5.03 7.57 -13.55
CA ILE A 96 5.74 7.60 -12.27
C ILE A 96 6.11 6.19 -11.83
N VAL A 97 5.22 5.23 -12.04
CA VAL A 97 5.51 3.81 -11.78
C VAL A 97 6.62 3.34 -12.70
N GLU A 98 6.55 3.68 -13.98
CA GLU A 98 7.56 3.31 -14.97
C GLU A 98 8.95 3.82 -14.60
N GLN A 99 9.05 5.09 -14.24
CA GLN A 99 10.30 5.72 -13.82
C GLN A 99 10.83 5.16 -12.49
N LYS A 100 9.98 5.10 -11.44
CA LYS A 100 10.42 4.65 -10.10
C LYS A 100 10.79 3.17 -10.09
N MET A 101 10.04 2.34 -10.82
CA MET A 101 10.22 0.90 -10.81
C MET A 101 11.15 0.39 -11.89
N LYS A 102 11.61 1.29 -12.80
CA LYS A 102 12.49 1.04 -13.93
C LYS A 102 11.88 0.06 -14.92
N PHE A 103 10.71 0.40 -15.44
CA PHE A 103 10.08 -0.34 -16.53
C PHE A 103 10.77 -0.05 -17.88
N PRO A 104 10.76 -1.01 -18.82
CA PRO A 104 10.28 -2.39 -18.67
C PRO A 104 11.16 -3.21 -17.72
N SER A 105 10.55 -4.01 -16.86
CA SER A 105 11.25 -4.82 -15.86
C SER A 105 10.98 -6.31 -16.11
N PRO A 106 12.00 -7.18 -16.08
CA PRO A 106 11.79 -8.61 -16.27
C PRO A 106 11.10 -9.29 -15.08
N THR A 107 11.07 -8.66 -13.91
CA THR A 107 10.58 -9.25 -12.64
C THR A 107 9.38 -8.52 -12.05
N LYS A 108 8.82 -7.55 -12.79
CA LYS A 108 7.65 -6.79 -12.36
C LYS A 108 6.71 -6.58 -13.52
N LYS A 109 5.42 -6.59 -13.22
CA LYS A 109 4.36 -6.21 -14.14
C LYS A 109 3.60 -5.00 -13.61
N MET A 110 2.96 -4.29 -14.51
CA MET A 110 2.13 -3.15 -14.15
C MET A 110 0.71 -3.65 -13.88
N ALA A 111 0.13 -3.29 -12.75
CA ALA A 111 -1.28 -3.51 -12.48
C ALA A 111 -1.99 -2.18 -12.33
N ALA A 112 -3.21 -2.10 -12.85
CA ALA A 112 -4.07 -0.92 -12.76
C ALA A 112 -5.45 -1.32 -12.23
N GLY A 113 -6.04 -0.45 -11.42
CA GLY A 113 -7.32 -0.72 -10.77
C GLY A 113 -7.76 0.41 -9.85
N TYR A 114 -8.86 0.19 -9.13
CA TYR A 114 -9.46 1.21 -8.28
C TYR A 114 -9.13 1.00 -6.80
N VAL A 115 -8.67 2.07 -6.15
CA VAL A 115 -8.62 2.20 -4.69
C VAL A 115 -9.94 2.79 -4.21
N TYR A 116 -10.56 2.20 -3.19
CA TYR A 116 -11.90 2.58 -2.75
C TYR A 116 -12.08 2.42 -1.22
N SER A 117 -12.94 3.25 -0.64
CA SER A 117 -13.11 3.40 0.82
C SER A 117 -13.50 2.12 1.55
N ALA A 118 -14.34 1.27 0.94
CA ALA A 118 -14.77 0.01 1.56
C ALA A 118 -13.63 -1.00 1.76
N GLY A 119 -12.54 -0.91 0.98
CA GLY A 119 -11.38 -1.79 1.14
C GLY A 119 -10.33 -1.25 2.12
N GLY A 120 -10.49 -0.02 2.62
CA GLY A 120 -9.58 0.58 3.60
C GLY A 120 -9.37 2.08 3.42
N PRO A 121 -8.87 2.79 4.45
CA PRO A 121 -8.51 4.19 4.31
C PRO A 121 -7.26 4.37 3.44
N GLN A 122 -7.13 5.55 2.86
CA GLN A 122 -6.01 5.90 2.02
C GLN A 122 -5.44 7.27 2.38
N ASN A 123 -4.18 7.49 2.06
CA ASN A 123 -3.55 8.79 2.10
C ASN A 123 -2.84 9.06 0.76
N THR A 124 -3.26 10.12 0.07
CA THR A 124 -2.62 10.59 -1.16
C THR A 124 -1.68 11.74 -0.84
N VAL A 125 -0.42 11.59 -1.21
CA VAL A 125 0.58 12.67 -1.16
C VAL A 125 1.15 12.85 -2.57
N ASP A 126 0.92 14.02 -3.15
CA ASP A 126 1.18 14.34 -4.55
C ASP A 126 0.51 13.33 -5.50
N GLN A 127 1.27 12.31 -5.92
CA GLN A 127 0.88 11.28 -6.87
C GLN A 127 0.96 9.87 -6.29
N HIS A 128 1.45 9.73 -5.05
CA HIS A 128 1.54 8.46 -4.34
C HIS A 128 0.28 8.28 -3.49
N VAL A 129 -0.37 7.14 -3.66
CA VAL A 129 -1.54 6.72 -2.90
C VAL A 129 -1.11 5.58 -1.99
N CYS A 130 -1.09 5.83 -0.69
CA CYS A 130 -0.88 4.80 0.31
C CYS A 130 -2.25 4.28 0.76
N TRP A 131 -2.53 3.00 0.55
CA TRP A 131 -3.81 2.39 0.88
C TRP A 131 -3.62 1.32 1.96
N TRP A 132 -4.25 1.49 3.12
CA TRP A 132 -4.21 0.50 4.20
C TRP A 132 -5.40 -0.42 4.09
N LEU A 133 -5.15 -1.65 3.64
CA LEU A 133 -6.21 -2.61 3.41
C LEU A 133 -6.83 -3.12 4.71
N TYR A 134 -8.14 -3.22 4.72
CA TYR A 134 -8.86 -4.03 5.69
C TYR A 134 -8.62 -5.51 5.44
N GLU A 135 -8.82 -6.32 6.47
CA GLU A 135 -8.75 -7.77 6.37
C GLU A 135 -9.84 -8.27 5.41
N GLY A 136 -9.45 -9.03 4.38
CA GLY A 136 -10.36 -9.54 3.35
C GLY A 136 -10.83 -8.50 2.32
N ALA A 137 -10.15 -7.37 2.18
CA ALA A 137 -10.46 -6.38 1.14
C ALA A 137 -10.46 -6.99 -0.27
N ASP A 138 -11.36 -6.55 -1.15
CA ASP A 138 -11.44 -7.08 -2.52
C ASP A 138 -10.50 -6.32 -3.47
N VAL A 139 -9.54 -7.02 -4.05
CA VAL A 139 -8.57 -6.46 -5.01
C VAL A 139 -8.78 -6.98 -6.44
N SER A 140 -9.85 -7.73 -6.68
CA SER A 140 -10.18 -8.33 -7.99
C SER A 140 -10.40 -7.28 -9.10
N GLY A 141 -10.70 -6.04 -8.71
CA GLY A 141 -10.79 -4.90 -9.63
C GLY A 141 -9.44 -4.50 -10.27
N PHE A 142 -8.30 -4.99 -9.76
CA PHE A 142 -6.99 -4.73 -10.37
C PHE A 142 -6.66 -5.76 -11.45
N LYS A 143 -6.14 -5.27 -12.57
CA LYS A 143 -5.71 -6.10 -13.71
C LYS A 143 -4.29 -5.76 -14.12
N ILE A 144 -3.55 -6.77 -14.57
CA ILE A 144 -2.24 -6.56 -15.19
C ILE A 144 -2.44 -5.93 -16.57
N ILE A 145 -1.66 -4.90 -16.89
CA ILE A 145 -1.68 -4.16 -18.16
C ILE A 145 -0.32 -4.18 -18.86
#